data_AF-A0AAV5W9W9-F1
#
_entry.id   AF-A0AAV5W9W9-F1
#
_cell.length_a   1.000
_cell.length_b   1.000
_cell.length_c   1.000
_cell.angle_alpha   90.00
_cell.angle_beta   90.00
_cell.angle_gamma   90.00
#
_symmetry.space_group_name_H-M   'P 1'
#
loop_
_entity.id
_entity.type
_entity.pdbx_description
1 polymer ?
#
loop_
_entity_poly.entity_id
_entity_poly.type
_entity_poly.pdbx_seq_one_letter_code
_entity_poly.pdbx_strand_id
1 'polypeptide(L)'
;IFGAIIDLNASRFDSLYEKAETLLQQVANVGDDFKSWIALGQVDIESLIEENFKKASDWERHFKALKTKGREAERLPTEIRFDCIIVSTAPLKSTIEEELQRVMDTLIWSLRHVL
;
A
#
# COMPACT_ATOMS: atom_id res chain seq x y z
N ILE A 1 -18.09 2.38 -48.32
CA ILE A 1 -19.26 1.78 -47.63
C ILE A 1 -19.00 1.70 -46.11
N PHE A 2 -17.91 1.09 -45.63
CA PHE A 2 -17.66 0.96 -44.18
C PHE A 2 -17.30 2.26 -43.44
N GLY A 3 -16.73 3.28 -44.11
CA GLY A 3 -16.34 4.54 -43.46
C GLY A 3 -17.50 5.34 -42.84
N ALA A 4 -18.68 5.33 -43.49
CA ALA A 4 -19.86 6.04 -42.99
C ALA A 4 -20.38 5.48 -41.64
N ILE A 5 -20.01 4.23 -41.30
CA ILE A 5 -20.38 3.61 -40.02
C ILE A 5 -19.72 4.34 -38.85
N ILE A 6 -18.52 4.88 -39.04
CA ILE A 6 -17.80 5.64 -38.01
C ILE A 6 -18.52 6.96 -37.75
N ASP A 7 -18.85 7.71 -38.80
CA ASP A 7 -19.53 9.01 -38.69
C ASP A 7 -20.92 8.86 -38.03
N LEU A 8 -21.67 7.82 -38.38
CA LEU A 8 -22.98 7.52 -37.79
C LEU A 8 -22.92 7.15 -36.29
N ASN A 9 -21.77 6.66 -35.82
CA ASN A 9 -21.58 6.26 -34.42
C ASN A 9 -20.63 7.20 -33.67
N ALA A 10 -20.22 8.32 -34.28
CA ALA A 10 -19.24 9.27 -33.73
C ALA A 10 -19.63 9.75 -32.32
N SER A 11 -20.92 10.00 -32.09
CA SER A 11 -21.46 10.44 -30.79
C SER A 11 -21.30 9.43 -29.66
N ARG A 12 -21.02 8.15 -29.96
CA ARG A 12 -20.78 7.13 -28.93
C ARG A 12 -19.34 7.17 -28.40
N PHE A 13 -18.40 7.74 -29.17
CA PHE A 13 -17.00 7.83 -28.77
C PHE A 13 -16.80 8.74 -27.57
N ASP A 14 -17.58 9.82 -27.43
CA ASP A 14 -17.47 10.71 -26.26
C ASP A 14 -17.65 9.92 -24.95
N SER A 15 -18.74 9.15 -24.86
CA SER A 15 -19.00 8.28 -23.71
C SER A 15 -17.96 7.16 -23.51
N LEU A 16 -17.28 6.75 -24.59
CA LEU A 16 -16.21 5.75 -24.52
C LEU A 16 -14.92 6.37 -23.97
N TYR A 17 -14.59 7.58 -24.43
CA TYR A 17 -13.44 8.34 -23.92
C TYR A 17 -13.61 8.67 -22.44
N GLU A 18 -14.79 9.12 -22.02
CA GLU A 18 -15.08 9.38 -20.59
C GLU A 18 -14.88 8.13 -19.72
N LYS A 19 -15.33 6.96 -20.19
CA LYS A 19 -15.12 5.68 -19.50
C LYS A 19 -13.65 5.29 -19.45
N ALA A 20 -12.92 5.47 -20.55
CA ALA A 20 -11.49 5.18 -20.61
C ALA A 20 -10.69 6.09 -19.66
N GLU A 21 -11.00 7.39 -19.62
CA GLU A 21 -10.36 8.34 -18.72
C GLU A 21 -10.67 8.02 -17.25
N THR A 22 -11.93 7.67 -16.94
CA THR A 22 -12.32 7.21 -15.60
C THR A 22 -11.53 5.97 -15.19
N LEU A 23 -11.39 4.98 -16.08
CA LEU A 23 -10.62 3.77 -15.84
C LEU A 23 -9.14 4.09 -15.56
N LEU A 24 -8.53 4.95 -16.38
CA LEU A 24 -7.14 5.38 -16.20
C LEU A 24 -6.94 6.14 -14.89
N GLN A 25 -7.89 6.98 -14.50
CA GLN A 25 -7.84 7.70 -13.23
C GLN A 25 -7.94 6.74 -12.03
N GLN A 26 -8.80 5.72 -12.11
CA GLN A 26 -8.88 4.67 -11.09
C GLN A 26 -7.57 3.91 -10.95
N VAL A 27 -6.93 3.55 -12.06
CA VAL A 27 -5.60 2.90 -12.07
C VAL A 27 -4.54 3.81 -11.46
N ALA A 28 -4.55 5.11 -11.77
CA ALA A 28 -3.60 6.08 -11.22
C ALA A 28 -3.72 6.23 -9.69
N ASN A 29 -4.93 6.07 -9.15
CA ASN A 29 -5.21 6.22 -7.73
C ASN A 29 -4.89 4.96 -6.90
N VAL A 30 -4.56 3.82 -7.51
CA VAL A 30 -4.24 2.56 -6.80
C VAL A 30 -3.17 2.77 -5.72
N GLY A 31 -2.17 3.61 -5.99
CA GLY A 31 -1.08 3.87 -5.04
C GLY A 31 -1.53 4.55 -3.75
N ASP A 32 -2.66 5.27 -3.78
CA ASP A 32 -3.16 6.01 -2.61
C ASP A 32 -3.56 5.09 -1.46
N ASP A 33 -4.11 3.92 -1.78
CA ASP A 33 -4.53 2.91 -0.79
C ASP A 33 -3.34 2.36 0.00
N PHE A 34 -2.13 2.43 -0.58
CA PHE A 34 -0.91 1.89 0.03
C PHE A 34 -0.03 2.96 0.70
N LYS A 35 -0.33 4.25 0.55
CA LYS A 35 0.47 5.34 1.15
C LYS A 35 0.66 5.19 2.66
N SER A 36 -0.38 4.76 3.36
CA SER A 36 -0.34 4.55 4.82
C SER A 36 0.62 3.44 5.24
N TRP A 37 0.85 2.45 4.38
CA TRP A 37 1.76 1.34 4.64
C TRP A 37 3.23 1.74 4.43
N ILE A 38 3.49 2.56 3.40
CA ILE A 38 4.84 3.02 3.05
C ILE A 38 5.34 4.05 4.06
N ALA A 39 4.45 4.81 4.70
CA ALA A 39 4.80 5.84 5.67
C ALA A 39 5.70 5.33 6.81
N LEU A 40 5.54 4.07 7.23
CA LEU A 40 6.36 3.48 8.30
C LEU A 40 7.85 3.36 7.92
N GLY A 41 8.15 3.10 6.64
CA GLY A 41 9.53 2.98 6.16
C GLY A 41 10.26 4.32 5.98
N GLN A 42 9.54 5.44 6.07
CA GLN A 42 10.11 6.79 5.89
C GLN A 42 10.53 7.46 7.20
N VAL A 43 10.33 6.80 8.34
CA VAL A 43 10.59 7.37 9.65
C VAL A 43 11.76 6.65 10.31
N ASP A 44 12.58 7.41 11.04
CA ASP A 44 13.64 6.84 11.87
C ASP A 44 13.04 6.19 13.12
N ILE A 45 12.87 4.88 13.05
CA ILE A 45 12.27 4.06 14.10
C ILE A 45 13.15 4.02 15.35
N GLU A 46 14.48 4.05 15.19
CA GLU A 46 15.42 3.97 16.31
C GLU A 46 15.29 5.22 17.18
N SER A 47 15.36 6.39 16.56
CA SER A 47 15.14 7.68 17.25
C SER A 47 13.78 7.75 17.94
N LEU A 48 12.71 7.27 17.29
CA LEU A 48 11.37 7.25 17.90
C LEU A 48 11.27 6.35 19.13
N ILE A 49 11.95 5.20 19.13
CA ILE A 49 11.98 4.29 20.27
C ILE A 49 12.71 4.96 21.44
N GLU A 50 13.89 5.53 21.21
CA GLU A 50 14.67 6.20 22.26
C GLU A 50 13.90 7.36 22.93
N GLU A 51 13.20 8.16 22.13
CA GLU A 51 12.42 9.29 22.62
C GLU A 51 11.20 8.84 23.43
N ASN A 52 10.44 7.84 22.94
CA ASN A 52 9.10 7.55 23.44
C ASN A 52 9.03 6.35 24.40
N PHE A 53 9.98 5.43 24.37
CA PHE A 53 9.89 4.18 25.14
C PHE A 53 10.66 4.34 26.44
N LYS A 54 9.98 4.21 27.58
CA LYS A 54 10.56 4.41 28.92
C LYS A 54 10.32 3.22 29.86
N LYS A 55 9.35 2.36 29.55
CA LYS A 55 9.00 1.17 30.36
C LYS A 55 8.77 -0.03 29.46
N ALA A 56 9.02 -1.24 29.95
CA ALA A 56 8.80 -2.49 29.21
C ALA A 56 7.39 -2.63 28.59
N SER A 57 6.37 -2.04 29.22
CA SER A 57 4.99 -1.98 28.71
C SER A 57 4.87 -1.26 27.36
N ASP A 58 5.77 -0.31 27.07
CA ASP A 58 5.76 0.46 25.83
C ASP A 58 6.14 -0.46 24.65
N TRP A 59 7.20 -1.25 24.80
CA TRP A 59 7.55 -2.31 23.83
C TRP A 59 6.40 -3.31 23.66
N GLU A 60 5.79 -3.80 24.73
CA GLU A 60 4.71 -4.77 24.63
C GLU A 60 3.51 -4.24 23.82
N ARG A 61 3.12 -2.97 24.05
CA ARG A 61 2.05 -2.32 23.30
C ARG A 61 2.37 -2.27 21.81
N HIS A 62 3.59 -1.86 21.46
CA HIS A 62 4.02 -1.73 20.08
C HIS A 62 4.22 -3.10 19.39
N PHE A 63 4.68 -4.13 20.10
CA PHE A 63 4.71 -5.50 19.59
C PHE A 63 3.31 -6.03 19.25
N LYS A 64 2.32 -5.77 20.11
CA LYS A 64 0.92 -6.15 19.82
C LYS A 64 0.39 -5.41 18.59
N ALA A 65 0.63 -4.11 18.49
CA ALA A 65 0.22 -3.31 17.34
C ALA A 65 0.87 -3.80 16.04
N LEU A 66 2.18 -4.09 16.05
CA LEU A 66 2.91 -4.57 14.89
C LEU A 66 2.44 -5.95 14.43
N LYS A 67 2.11 -6.86 15.35
CA LYS A 67 1.50 -8.16 15.02
C LYS A 67 0.15 -8.01 14.34
N THR A 68 -0.70 -7.09 14.82
CA THR A 68 -1.98 -6.79 14.16
C THR A 68 -1.74 -6.25 12.75
N LYS A 69 -0.79 -5.33 12.59
CA LYS A 69 -0.42 -4.77 11.28
C LYS A 69 0.14 -5.82 10.32
N GLY A 70 0.94 -6.78 10.80
CA GLY A 70 1.40 -7.91 10.00
C GLY A 70 0.25 -8.76 9.46
N ARG A 71 -0.73 -9.09 10.29
CA ARG A 71 -1.94 -9.82 9.85
C ARG A 71 -2.79 -9.04 8.85
N GLU A 72 -2.84 -7.72 9.00
CA GLU A 72 -3.50 -6.84 8.02
C GLU A 72 -2.72 -6.81 6.69
N ALA A 73 -1.38 -6.79 6.72
CA ALA A 73 -0.52 -6.81 5.55
C ALA A 73 -0.65 -8.12 4.74
N GLU A 74 -0.78 -9.27 5.42
CA GLU A 74 -1.03 -10.56 4.77
C GLU A 74 -2.31 -10.55 3.92
N ARG A 75 -3.30 -9.73 4.28
CA ARG A 75 -4.57 -9.59 3.56
C ARG A 75 -4.50 -8.62 2.39
N LEU A 76 -3.38 -7.90 2.20
CA LEU A 76 -3.23 -7.01 1.07
C LEU A 76 -3.32 -7.79 -0.25
N PRO A 77 -4.06 -7.26 -1.24
CA PRO A 77 -4.17 -7.90 -2.54
C PRO A 77 -2.80 -7.90 -3.23
N THR A 78 -2.54 -8.93 -4.03
CA THR A 78 -1.37 -9.02 -4.91
C THR A 78 -1.68 -8.56 -6.34
N GLU A 79 -2.95 -8.39 -6.66
CA GLU A 79 -3.44 -7.85 -7.92
C GLU A 79 -4.73 -7.06 -7.72
N ILE A 80 -4.93 -6.02 -8.50
CA ILE A 80 -6.16 -5.23 -8.58
C ILE A 80 -6.58 -5.18 -10.05
N ARG A 81 -7.86 -5.49 -10.31
CA ARG A 81 -8.41 -5.61 -11.67
C ARG A 81 -9.36 -4.46 -11.96
N PHE A 82 -9.15 -3.77 -13.07
CA PHE A 82 -9.97 -2.67 -13.58
C PHE A 82 -10.39 -3.00 -15.00
N ASP A 83 -11.61 -3.45 -15.24
CA ASP A 83 -12.12 -3.87 -16.55
C ASP A 83 -11.08 -4.66 -17.39
N CYS A 84 -10.35 -3.98 -18.28
CA CYS A 84 -9.35 -4.55 -19.18
C CYS A 84 -7.89 -4.44 -18.70
N ILE A 85 -7.63 -3.91 -17.50
CA ILE A 85 -6.31 -3.66 -16.92
C ILE A 85 -6.16 -4.47 -15.63
N ILE A 86 -4.98 -5.08 -15.44
CA ILE A 86 -4.60 -5.77 -14.21
C ILE A 86 -3.33 -5.10 -13.68
N VAL A 87 -3.41 -4.57 -12.46
CA VAL A 87 -2.27 -3.97 -11.77
C VAL A 87 -1.76 -4.98 -10.75
N SER A 88 -0.49 -5.38 -10.86
CA SER A 88 0.15 -6.22 -9.85
C SER A 88 0.63 -5.35 -8.69
N THR A 89 0.17 -5.67 -7.49
CA THR A 89 0.60 -5.06 -6.22
C THR A 89 1.49 -6.00 -5.40
N ALA A 90 1.86 -7.16 -5.95
CA ALA A 90 2.72 -8.14 -5.27
C ALA A 90 4.09 -7.57 -4.83
N PRO A 91 4.82 -6.79 -5.64
CA PRO A 91 6.09 -6.20 -5.21
C PRO A 91 5.90 -5.24 -4.03
N LEU A 92 4.82 -4.46 -4.06
CA LEU A 92 4.50 -3.50 -3.01
C LEU A 92 4.17 -4.21 -1.70
N LYS A 93 3.39 -5.30 -1.75
CA LYS A 93 3.13 -6.15 -0.58
C LYS A 93 4.43 -6.71 0.01
N SER A 94 5.33 -7.24 -0.82
CA SER A 94 6.64 -7.75 -0.36
C SER A 94 7.44 -6.68 0.37
N THR A 95 7.52 -5.47 -0.19
CA THR A 95 8.23 -4.35 0.45
C THR A 95 7.59 -3.96 1.79
N ILE A 96 6.26 -3.98 1.89
CA ILE A 96 5.57 -3.71 3.16
C ILE A 96 5.90 -4.78 4.21
N GLU A 97 5.90 -6.06 3.83
CA GLU A 97 6.24 -7.16 4.73
C GLU A 97 7.70 -7.07 5.21
N GLU A 98 8.63 -6.72 4.33
CA GLU A 98 10.04 -6.48 4.65
C GLU A 98 10.22 -5.32 5.65
N GLU A 99 9.55 -4.19 5.43
CA GLU A 99 9.62 -3.05 6.35
C GLU A 99 9.00 -3.39 7.72
N LEU A 100 7.87 -4.11 7.76
CA LEU A 100 7.28 -4.56 9.03
C LEU A 100 8.22 -5.49 9.80
N GLN A 101 8.90 -6.39 9.10
CA GLN A 101 9.91 -7.27 9.69
C GLN A 101 11.09 -6.47 10.24
N ARG A 102 11.59 -5.48 9.48
CA ARG A 102 12.65 -4.56 9.92
C ARG A 102 12.26 -3.80 11.19
N VAL A 103 11.02 -3.31 11.29
CA VAL A 103 10.50 -2.65 12.50
C VAL A 103 10.52 -3.62 13.69
N MET A 104 10.09 -4.88 13.46
CA MET A 104 10.06 -5.91 14.51
C MET A 104 11.47 -6.17 15.04
N ASP A 105 12.44 -6.33 14.15
CA ASP A 105 13.82 -6.61 14.52
C ASP A 105 14.45 -5.44 15.29
N THR A 106 14.13 -4.21 14.89
CA THR A 106 14.56 -2.97 15.59
C THR A 106 13.96 -2.90 17.00
N LEU A 107 12.68 -3.25 17.17
CA LEU A 107 12.04 -3.30 18.49
C LEU A 107 12.65 -4.39 19.39
N ILE A 108 12.98 -5.56 18.83
CA ILE A 108 13.64 -6.64 19.58
C ILE A 108 15.05 -6.22 19.98
N TRP A 109 15.79 -5.60 19.06
CA TRP A 109 17.15 -5.13 19.29
C TRP A 109 17.18 -4.07 20.38
N SER A 110 16.34 -3.03 20.30
CA SER A 110 16.27 -1.97 21.29
C SER A 110 15.92 -2.49 22.69
N LEU A 111 14.97 -3.42 22.81
CA LEU A 111 14.61 -4.00 24.11
C LEU A 111 15.79 -4.75 24.75
N ARG A 112 16.62 -5.43 23.95
CA ARG A 112 17.81 -6.17 24.42
C ARG A 112 18.96 -5.28 24.86
N HIS A 113 19.02 -4.04 24.38
CA HIS A 113 20.11 -3.10 24.68
C HIS A 113 19.70 -2.03 25.70
N VAL A 114 18.40 -1.85 25.95
CA VAL A 114 17.86 -0.95 26.98
C VAL A 114 17.68 -1.66 28.35
N LEU A 115 17.56 -2.99 28.36
CA LEU A 115 17.59 -3.85 29.57
C LEU A 115 18.99 -4.42 29.80
#